data_AF-A0A644SCF8-F1
#
_entry.id   AF-A0A644SCF8-F1
#
_cell.length_a   1.000
_cell.length_b   1.000
_cell.length_c   1.000
_cell.angle_alpha   90.00
_cell.angle_beta   90.00
_cell.angle_gamma   90.00
#
_symmetry.space_group_name_H-M   'P 1'
#
loop_
_entity.id
_entity.type
_entity.pdbx_description
1 polymer ?
#
loop_
_entity_poly.entity_id
_entity_poly.type
_entity_poly.pdbx_seq_one_letter_code
_entity_poly.pdbx_strand_id
1 'polypeptide(L)'
;MAKNKTQNENNTNKENVTNTTQTTQNSEERKMSRSEFMRRRIEDKKRTIDLNSNAQVFVSDSIAGTEIFSDLRMLDAMDSTIRKLWGNGVASEDADKWVKEISSVKENIKNLQITGKEILVKVGNVRHISNNVLRRTILKEIQAQSTKTE
;
A
#
# COMPACT_ATOMS: atom_id res chain seq x y z
N MET A 1 -38.05 72.57 17.65
CA MET A 1 -39.00 72.10 18.68
C MET A 1 -38.25 71.24 19.69
N ALA A 2 -38.58 71.38 20.97
CA ALA A 2 -38.37 70.47 22.12
C ALA A 2 -36.94 69.92 22.33
N LYS A 3 -36.21 70.36 23.38
CA LYS A 3 -36.18 69.77 24.74
C LYS A 3 -35.74 68.29 24.71
N ASN A 4 -34.83 67.77 25.52
CA ASN A 4 -34.03 68.17 26.67
C ASN A 4 -33.12 66.93 26.92
N LYS A 5 -31.89 67.06 27.43
CA LYS A 5 -31.54 66.73 28.84
C LYS A 5 -31.82 65.26 29.22
N THR A 6 -30.96 64.46 29.82
CA THR A 6 -29.80 64.70 30.69
C THR A 6 -29.19 63.31 30.96
N GLN A 7 -27.89 63.29 31.26
CA GLN A 7 -27.19 62.45 32.25
C GLN A 7 -27.96 61.28 32.90
N ASN A 8 -27.27 60.14 33.05
CA ASN A 8 -26.93 59.77 34.41
C ASN A 8 -25.65 58.93 34.49
N GLU A 9 -24.75 59.43 35.32
CA GLU A 9 -23.57 58.77 35.85
C GLU A 9 -23.99 57.72 36.91
N ASN A 10 -22.96 57.05 37.44
CA ASN A 10 -22.91 56.20 38.63
C ASN A 10 -23.04 54.70 38.32
N ASN A 11 -22.17 53.80 38.80
CA ASN A 11 -21.32 53.93 39.96
C ASN A 11 -20.30 52.78 40.08
N THR A 12 -19.16 53.13 40.69
CA THR A 12 -18.32 52.33 41.61
C THR A 12 -17.57 51.06 41.16
N ASN A 13 -16.26 51.25 41.03
CA ASN A 13 -15.14 50.44 41.52
C ASN A 13 -15.48 49.20 42.39
N LYS A 14 -14.86 48.08 42.05
CA LYS A 14 -14.27 47.16 43.04
C LYS A 14 -12.87 46.72 42.60
N GLU A 15 -11.93 47.03 43.46
CA GLU A 15 -10.52 46.66 43.41
C GLU A 15 -10.31 45.15 43.60
N ASN A 16 -9.24 44.66 42.96
CA ASN A 16 -8.30 43.63 43.41
C ASN A 16 -8.82 42.41 44.19
N VAL A 17 -8.72 41.23 43.58
CA VAL A 17 -8.10 40.04 44.21
C VAL A 17 -7.42 39.17 43.15
N THR A 18 -6.10 39.13 43.20
CA THR A 18 -5.24 38.12 42.57
C THR A 18 -5.52 36.75 43.18
N ASN A 19 -5.73 35.73 42.34
CA ASN A 19 -5.43 34.29 42.55
C ASN A 19 -6.08 33.54 41.37
N THR A 20 -5.37 32.86 40.49
CA THR A 20 -4.75 31.57 40.77
C THR A 20 -3.80 31.25 39.60
N THR A 21 -2.52 31.03 39.88
CA THR A 21 -1.59 30.33 38.99
C THR A 21 -2.16 28.94 38.71
N GLN A 22 -2.86 28.78 37.58
CA GLN A 22 -3.08 27.47 36.99
C GLN A 22 -1.77 27.03 36.39
N THR A 23 -1.05 26.18 37.12
CA THR A 23 -0.06 25.25 36.59
C THR A 23 -0.69 24.51 35.41
N THR A 24 -0.44 25.01 34.20
CA THR A 24 -0.78 24.33 32.97
C THR A 24 0.10 23.10 32.91
N GLN A 25 -0.48 21.93 33.15
CA GLN A 25 0.21 20.66 33.01
C GLN A 25 0.73 20.54 31.58
N ASN A 26 2.06 20.66 31.47
CA ASN A 26 2.81 20.47 30.26
C ASN A 26 2.75 18.99 29.82
N SER A 27 2.30 18.80 28.58
CA SER A 27 2.94 17.92 27.58
C SER A 27 3.02 16.41 27.82
N GLU A 28 1.91 15.68 27.66
CA GLU A 28 1.97 14.24 27.33
C GLU A 28 1.46 13.87 25.93
N GLU A 29 1.08 14.83 25.09
CA GLU A 29 0.91 14.57 23.65
C GLU A 29 1.61 15.66 22.84
N ARG A 30 2.95 15.63 22.80
CA ARG A 30 3.66 16.30 21.71
C ARG A 30 3.28 15.58 20.42
N LYS A 31 2.20 16.05 19.78
CA LYS A 31 1.83 15.67 18.42
C LYS A 31 3.08 15.83 17.55
N MET A 32 3.66 14.70 17.16
CA MET A 32 4.90 14.64 16.40
C MET A 32 4.77 15.53 15.17
N SER A 33 5.75 16.43 14.97
CA SER A 33 5.74 17.31 13.79
C SER A 33 5.78 16.46 12.53
N ARG A 34 5.09 16.90 11.47
CA ARG A 34 5.11 16.22 10.16
C ARG A 34 6.54 15.99 9.66
N SER A 35 7.45 16.93 9.93
CA SER A 35 8.87 16.82 9.59
C SER A 35 9.56 15.68 10.33
N GLU A 36 9.27 15.53 11.61
CA GLU A 36 9.84 14.51 12.50
C GLU A 36 9.28 13.11 12.18
N PHE A 37 8.00 13.03 11.85
CA PHE A 37 7.37 11.82 11.32
C PHE A 37 8.02 11.35 10.01
N MET A 38 8.23 12.29 9.06
CA MET A 38 8.89 11.97 7.79
C MET A 38 10.34 11.53 8.00
N ARG A 39 11.06 12.18 8.92
CA ARG A 39 12.45 11.82 9.25
C ARG A 39 12.54 10.41 9.81
N ARG A 40 11.72 10.05 10.80
CA ARG A 40 11.65 8.69 11.36
C ARG A 40 11.37 7.65 10.28
N ARG A 41 10.39 7.90 9.41
CA ARG A 41 10.05 6.98 8.31
C ARG A 41 11.21 6.74 7.35
N ILE A 42 12.02 7.78 7.06
CA ILE A 42 13.20 7.65 6.21
C ILE A 42 14.30 6.86 6.94
N GLU A 43 14.52 7.13 8.23
CA GLU A 43 15.50 6.42 9.06
C GLU A 43 15.14 4.93 9.21
N ASP A 44 13.86 4.59 9.43
CA ASP A 44 13.38 3.20 9.49
C ASP A 44 13.59 2.47 8.17
N LYS A 45 13.33 3.14 7.04
CA LYS A 45 13.58 2.57 5.70
C LYS A 45 15.07 2.33 5.47
N LYS A 46 15.92 3.30 5.82
CA LYS A 46 17.39 3.17 5.71
C LYS A 46 17.90 2.00 6.55
N ARG A 47 17.52 1.95 7.83
CA ARG A 47 17.87 0.85 8.74
C ARG A 47 17.43 -0.51 8.18
N THR A 48 16.24 -0.60 7.60
CA THR A 48 15.75 -1.84 6.98
C THR A 48 16.63 -2.27 5.81
N ILE A 49 17.07 -1.32 4.97
CA ILE A 49 17.99 -1.59 3.85
C ILE A 49 19.37 -2.00 4.37
N ASP A 50 19.90 -1.29 5.36
CA ASP A 50 21.23 -1.55 5.93
C ASP A 50 21.33 -2.93 6.58
N LEU A 51 20.26 -3.35 7.27
CA LEU A 51 20.14 -4.70 7.88
C LEU A 51 19.95 -5.81 6.84
N ASN A 52 19.57 -5.46 5.61
CA ASN A 52 19.31 -6.40 4.52
C ASN A 52 20.14 -6.02 3.29
N SER A 53 21.41 -5.66 3.50
CA SER A 53 22.31 -5.19 2.43
C SER A 53 22.50 -6.20 1.29
N ASN A 54 22.32 -7.50 1.57
CA ASN A 54 22.34 -8.58 0.58
C ASN A 54 20.96 -8.89 -0.04
N ALA A 55 19.88 -8.29 0.46
CA ALA A 55 18.61 -8.41 -0.23
C ALA A 55 18.76 -7.71 -1.58
N GLN A 56 18.42 -8.38 -2.67
CA GLN A 56 18.17 -7.71 -3.95
C GLN A 56 17.06 -6.69 -3.70
N VAL A 57 17.43 -5.46 -3.35
CA VAL A 57 16.52 -4.34 -3.25
C VAL A 57 15.99 -4.16 -4.65
N PHE A 58 14.75 -4.60 -4.85
CA PHE A 58 14.07 -4.55 -6.14
C PHE A 58 14.21 -3.14 -6.69
N VAL A 59 14.94 -3.00 -7.80
CA VAL A 59 14.77 -1.85 -8.69
C VAL A 59 13.28 -1.82 -9.01
N SER A 60 12.67 -0.63 -8.96
CA SER A 60 11.22 -0.49 -9.19
C SER A 60 10.78 -1.06 -10.54
N ASP A 61 11.72 -1.15 -11.47
CA ASP A 61 11.58 -1.77 -12.77
C ASP A 61 12.02 -3.25 -12.66
N SER A 62 11.05 -4.16 -12.74
CA SER A 62 11.30 -5.59 -12.61
C SER A 62 11.97 -6.14 -13.87
N ILE A 63 13.28 -6.38 -13.81
CA ILE A 63 14.04 -7.08 -14.87
C ILE A 63 13.49 -8.51 -15.05
N ALA A 64 13.28 -9.22 -13.94
CA ALA A 64 12.72 -10.57 -13.93
C ALA A 64 11.33 -10.62 -14.57
N GLY A 65 10.50 -9.58 -14.43
CA GLY A 65 9.17 -9.52 -15.03
C GLY A 65 9.21 -9.50 -16.56
N THR A 66 10.17 -8.78 -17.14
CA THR A 66 10.36 -8.73 -18.59
C THR A 66 10.85 -10.07 -19.14
N GLU A 67 11.80 -10.71 -18.46
CA GLU A 67 12.31 -12.04 -18.83
C GLU A 67 11.19 -13.09 -18.78
N ILE A 68 10.45 -13.16 -17.66
CA ILE A 68 9.31 -14.07 -17.50
C ILE A 68 8.26 -13.85 -18.60
N PHE A 69 7.98 -12.59 -18.97
CA PHE A 69 7.02 -12.30 -20.04
C PHE A 69 7.50 -12.82 -21.41
N SER A 70 8.80 -12.67 -21.70
CA SER A 70 9.41 -13.21 -22.93
C SER A 70 9.29 -14.73 -22.96
N ASP A 71 9.60 -15.40 -21.85
CA ASP A 71 9.52 -16.86 -21.74
C ASP A 71 8.08 -17.36 -21.92
N LEU A 72 7.11 -16.70 -21.29
CA LEU A 72 5.69 -17.03 -21.46
C LEU A 72 5.22 -16.90 -22.92
N ARG A 73 5.72 -15.90 -23.65
CA ARG A 73 5.42 -15.73 -25.07
C ARG A 73 6.01 -16.87 -25.91
N MET A 74 7.20 -17.33 -25.57
CA MET A 74 7.81 -18.47 -26.25
C MET A 74 7.06 -19.77 -25.95
N LEU A 75 6.66 -19.98 -24.69
CA LEU A 75 5.85 -21.13 -24.28
C LEU A 75 4.50 -21.19 -25.02
N ASP A 76 3.85 -20.05 -25.26
CA ASP A 76 2.61 -19.98 -26.06
C ASP A 76 2.84 -20.44 -27.51
N ALA A 77 3.93 -20.00 -28.14
CA ALA A 77 4.30 -20.44 -29.48
C ALA A 77 4.63 -21.95 -29.53
N MET A 78 5.31 -22.46 -28.50
CA MET A 78 5.58 -23.89 -28.35
C MET A 78 4.28 -24.69 -28.19
N ASP A 79 3.36 -24.26 -27.32
CA ASP A 79 2.07 -24.93 -27.11
C ASP A 79 1.26 -25.01 -28.41
N SER A 80 1.17 -23.90 -29.15
CA SER A 80 0.50 -23.89 -30.46
C SER A 80 1.14 -24.86 -31.46
N THR A 81 2.48 -24.92 -31.49
CA THR A 81 3.22 -25.79 -32.43
C THR A 81 3.07 -27.25 -32.05
N ILE A 82 3.22 -27.60 -30.77
CA ILE A 82 3.03 -28.96 -30.26
C ILE A 82 1.61 -29.46 -30.56
N ARG A 83 0.58 -28.64 -30.33
CA ARG A 83 -0.81 -29.00 -30.66
C ARG A 83 -1.02 -29.25 -32.15
N LYS A 84 -0.34 -28.50 -33.04
CA LYS A 84 -0.42 -28.69 -34.49
C LYS A 84 0.29 -29.96 -34.98
N LEU A 85 1.37 -30.34 -34.31
CA LEU A 85 2.17 -31.53 -34.63
C LEU A 85 1.68 -32.78 -33.89
N TRP A 86 0.67 -32.66 -33.04
CA TRP A 86 0.09 -33.80 -32.33
C TRP A 86 -0.55 -34.79 -33.31
N GLY A 87 -0.14 -36.05 -33.24
CA GLY A 87 -0.56 -37.10 -34.18
C GLY A 87 0.20 -37.05 -35.51
N ASN A 88 1.09 -36.06 -35.68
CA ASN A 88 1.97 -35.89 -36.83
C ASN A 88 3.38 -35.49 -36.37
N GLY A 89 4.05 -36.44 -35.70
CA GLY A 89 5.42 -36.27 -35.20
C GLY A 89 5.53 -36.03 -33.68
N VAL A 90 4.45 -35.60 -33.02
CA VAL A 90 4.35 -35.57 -31.56
C VAL A 90 3.42 -36.70 -31.09
N ALA A 91 3.95 -37.59 -30.25
CA ALA A 91 3.21 -38.68 -29.65
C ALA A 91 2.27 -38.18 -28.55
N SER A 92 1.20 -38.95 -28.26
CA SER A 92 0.21 -38.54 -27.25
C SER A 92 0.79 -38.46 -25.85
N GLU A 93 1.74 -39.34 -25.50
CA GLU A 93 2.41 -39.31 -24.21
C GLU A 93 3.19 -38.01 -23.99
N ASP A 94 3.85 -37.51 -25.05
CA ASP A 94 4.60 -36.25 -25.00
C ASP A 94 3.66 -35.03 -24.93
N ALA A 95 2.54 -35.07 -25.66
CA ALA A 95 1.52 -34.03 -25.60
C ALA A 95 0.86 -33.96 -24.21
N ASP A 96 0.53 -35.10 -23.62
CA ASP A 96 -0.03 -35.19 -22.26
C ASP A 96 0.94 -34.67 -21.21
N LYS A 97 2.23 -35.04 -21.32
CA LYS A 97 3.29 -34.50 -20.48
C LYS A 97 3.37 -32.98 -20.61
N TRP A 98 3.40 -32.45 -21.83
CA TRP A 98 3.44 -31.00 -22.08
C TRP A 98 2.26 -30.26 -21.43
N VAL A 99 1.03 -30.77 -21.61
CA VAL A 99 -0.18 -30.16 -21.03
C VAL A 99 -0.11 -30.13 -19.50
N LYS A 100 0.43 -31.19 -18.88
CA LYS A 100 0.62 -31.26 -17.43
C LYS A 100 1.63 -30.21 -16.94
N GLU A 101 2.77 -30.08 -17.60
CA GLU A 101 3.82 -29.11 -17.24
C GLU A 101 3.32 -27.66 -17.38
N ILE A 102 2.67 -27.31 -18.51
CA ILE A 102 2.06 -25.98 -18.70
C ILE A 102 1.01 -25.67 -17.63
N SER A 103 0.22 -26.67 -17.25
CA SER A 103 -0.77 -26.52 -16.18
C SER A 103 -0.12 -26.22 -14.83
N SER A 104 1.01 -26.86 -14.53
CA SER A 104 1.80 -26.59 -13.32
C SER A 104 2.37 -25.17 -13.31
N VAL A 105 2.94 -24.70 -14.43
CA VAL A 105 3.42 -23.31 -14.56
C VAL A 105 2.30 -22.31 -14.31
N LYS A 106 1.11 -22.54 -14.88
CA LYS A 106 -0.07 -21.70 -14.67
C LYS A 106 -0.48 -21.64 -13.20
N GLU A 107 -0.44 -22.76 -12.49
CA GLU A 107 -0.74 -22.82 -11.06
C GLU A 107 0.30 -22.05 -10.23
N ASN A 108 1.59 -22.22 -10.52
CA ASN A 108 2.67 -21.50 -9.85
C ASN A 108 2.54 -19.97 -10.01
N ILE A 109 2.21 -19.50 -11.21
CA ILE A 109 1.98 -18.06 -11.46
C ILE A 109 0.79 -17.55 -10.65
N LYS A 110 -0.31 -18.31 -10.57
CA LYS A 110 -1.48 -17.94 -9.76
C LYS A 110 -1.13 -17.86 -8.28
N ASN A 111 -0.41 -18.86 -7.76
CA ASN A 111 0.01 -18.88 -6.36
C ASN A 111 0.91 -17.69 -6.04
N LEU A 112 1.87 -17.36 -6.91
CA LEU A 112 2.71 -16.18 -6.76
C LEU A 112 1.89 -14.87 -6.77
N GLN A 113 0.89 -14.76 -7.64
CA GLN A 113 -0.02 -13.62 -7.66
C GLN A 113 -0.84 -13.51 -6.36
N ILE A 114 -1.30 -14.61 -5.79
CA ILE A 114 -2.01 -14.63 -4.49
C ILE A 114 -1.07 -14.12 -3.40
N THR A 115 0.14 -14.67 -3.30
CA THR A 115 1.14 -14.22 -2.32
C THR A 115 1.45 -12.73 -2.46
N GLY A 116 1.65 -12.24 -3.68
CA GLY A 116 1.89 -10.82 -3.94
C GLY A 116 0.71 -9.94 -3.50
N LYS A 117 -0.52 -10.36 -3.76
CA LYS A 117 -1.72 -9.64 -3.30
C LYS A 117 -1.83 -9.63 -1.79
N GLU A 118 -1.64 -10.76 -1.12
CA GLU A 118 -1.67 -10.84 0.33
C GLU A 118 -0.68 -9.88 0.99
N ILE A 119 0.54 -9.78 0.45
CA ILE A 119 1.54 -8.81 0.91
C ILE A 119 1.02 -7.37 0.75
N LEU A 120 0.48 -7.03 -0.43
CA LEU A 120 -0.03 -5.69 -0.71
C LEU A 120 -1.25 -5.32 0.13
N VAL A 121 -2.16 -6.26 0.37
CA VAL A 121 -3.33 -6.08 1.25
C VAL A 121 -2.87 -5.83 2.69
N LYS A 122 -1.92 -6.64 3.21
CA LYS A 122 -1.34 -6.43 4.55
C LYS A 122 -0.69 -5.06 4.72
N VAL A 123 -0.05 -4.53 3.67
CA VAL A 123 0.53 -3.17 3.70
C VAL A 123 -0.56 -2.09 3.80
N GLY A 124 -1.77 -2.34 3.29
CA GLY A 124 -2.92 -1.44 3.44
C GLY A 124 -2.82 -0.11 2.67
N ASN A 125 -1.75 0.12 1.91
CA ASN A 125 -1.51 1.38 1.21
C ASN A 125 -1.37 1.18 -0.30
N VAL A 126 -2.41 1.59 -1.04
CA VAL A 126 -2.48 1.44 -2.49
C VAL A 126 -1.91 2.63 -3.29
N ARG A 127 -1.46 3.71 -2.62
CA ARG A 127 -1.06 4.97 -3.30
C ARG A 127 0.08 4.76 -4.30
N HIS A 128 0.99 3.84 -3.99
CA HIS A 128 2.20 3.57 -4.79
C HIS A 128 1.99 2.53 -5.89
N ILE A 129 0.79 1.93 -6.01
CA ILE A 129 0.50 0.94 -7.06
C ILE A 129 0.19 1.67 -8.37
N SER A 130 1.10 1.65 -9.33
CA SER A 130 0.94 2.32 -10.64
C SER A 130 -0.09 1.63 -11.54
N ASN A 131 -0.19 0.30 -11.48
CA ASN A 131 -1.16 -0.46 -12.25
C ASN A 131 -2.58 -0.25 -11.68
N ASN A 132 -3.46 0.38 -12.47
CA ASN A 132 -4.83 0.72 -12.05
C ASN A 132 -5.71 -0.49 -11.75
N VAL A 133 -5.55 -1.59 -12.49
CA VAL A 133 -6.31 -2.83 -12.27
C VAL A 133 -5.92 -3.41 -10.92
N LEU A 134 -4.62 -3.58 -10.69
CA LEU A 134 -4.09 -4.09 -9.41
C LEU A 134 -4.52 -3.18 -8.25
N ARG A 135 -4.40 -1.86 -8.40
CA ARG A 135 -4.80 -0.88 -7.37
C ARG A 135 -6.26 -1.08 -6.95
N ARG A 136 -7.18 -1.23 -7.92
CA ARG A 136 -8.61 -1.45 -7.64
C ARG A 136 -8.86 -2.81 -6.97
N THR A 137 -8.17 -3.86 -7.42
CA THR A 137 -8.28 -5.20 -6.82
C THR A 137 -7.88 -5.19 -5.35
N ILE A 138 -6.69 -4.65 -5.03
CA ILE A 138 -6.20 -4.59 -3.65
C ILE A 138 -7.11 -3.71 -2.78
N LEU A 139 -7.58 -2.56 -3.29
CA LEU A 139 -8.48 -1.68 -2.52
C LEU A 139 -9.79 -2.40 -2.12
N LYS A 140 -10.38 -3.16 -3.04
CA LYS A 140 -11.59 -3.96 -2.76
C LYS A 140 -11.33 -5.04 -1.71
N GLU A 141 -10.20 -5.73 -1.80
CA GLU A 141 -9.82 -6.77 -0.84
C GLU A 141 -9.59 -6.20 0.57
N ILE A 142 -8.92 -5.03 0.68
CA ILE A 142 -8.75 -4.31 1.95
C ILE A 142 -10.13 -3.96 2.55
N GLN A 143 -11.04 -3.38 1.75
CA GLN A 143 -12.38 -3.00 2.19
C GLN A 143 -13.21 -4.20 2.66
N ALA A 144 -13.12 -5.32 1.94
CA ALA A 144 -13.83 -6.55 2.30
C ALA A 144 -13.32 -7.18 3.62
N GLN A 145 -12.04 -6.98 3.96
CA GLN A 145 -11.49 -7.42 5.25
C GLN A 145 -11.97 -6.53 6.40
N SER A 146 -12.03 -5.21 6.22
CA SER A 146 -12.57 -4.31 7.26
C SER A 146 -14.02 -4.63 7.62
N THR A 147 -14.87 -4.95 6.65
CA THR A 147 -16.30 -5.28 6.90
C THR A 147 -16.54 -6.64 7.55
N LYS A 148 -15.53 -7.53 7.60
CA LYS A 148 -15.63 -8.83 8.30
C LYS A 148 -15.20 -8.77 9.76
N THR A 149 -14.59 -7.66 10.16
CA THR A 149 -14.01 -7.47 11.49
C THR A 149 -14.93 -6.61 12.38
N GLU A 150 -16.04 -6.12 11.83
CA GLU A 150 -17.17 -5.47 12.50
C GLU A 150 -18.33 -6.46 12.68
#